data_AF-A0A950PX58-F1
#
_entry.id   AF-A0A950PX58-F1
#
_cell.length_a   1.000
_cell.length_b   1.000
_cell.length_c   1.000
_cell.angle_alpha   90.00
_cell.angle_beta   90.00
_cell.angle_gamma   90.00
#
_symmetry.space_group_name_H-M   'P 1'
#
loop_
_entity.id
_entity.type
_entity.pdbx_description
1 polymer ?
#
loop_
_entity_poly.entity_id
_entity_poly.type
_entity_poly.pdbx_seq_one_letter_code
_entity_poly.pdbx_strand_id
1 'polypeptide(L)'
;VVTVEESNTFGLELDFTEGMQFDKGYLSPYFVTDQDRQEAVLEDAFILIANSKISAVHDLIPVLERVMQGGKPLLLIAEDIEGEALATLVVNKIRGTFTSVAVKAPGFGDRRKAMLGDIATLTGGQVISEEVGLKLENVTLDLLGRARRVEITKDDTTIVEGAGSSDDVQGRIAQIKREIEDTDSDWDREKLQERLAKLSGGVALIRVGAATEVELKEKKHRIEDALSATRAAIEEGVVPGGGTALLRARSNITKLGLEGDEGTGAQLVYRALEAPLRWIAHNAGWEGAVMVRQVEDESGTTGMNAVTGQLEDLFKAGVIDPAKVTRSALQNAASVVGLLLTTEALVADKPEEAPAMPAMPPGGMGGMGGMGGMGMM
;
A
#
# COMPACT_ATOMS: atom_id res chain seq x y z
N VAL A 1 2.92 11.61 -7.73
CA VAL A 1 2.27 10.45 -7.03
C VAL A 1 0.81 10.79 -6.79
N VAL A 2 -0.10 9.81 -6.65
CA VAL A 2 -1.50 10.08 -6.28
C VAL A 2 -1.76 9.49 -4.90
N THR A 3 -2.31 10.29 -3.99
CA THR A 3 -2.66 9.92 -2.61
C THR A 3 -4.14 10.22 -2.36
N VAL A 4 -4.78 9.42 -1.51
CA VAL A 4 -6.22 9.54 -1.18
C VAL A 4 -6.36 9.85 0.31
N GLU A 5 -7.12 10.89 0.63
CA GLU A 5 -7.31 11.38 2.00
C GLU A 5 -8.77 11.61 2.33
N GLU A 6 -9.06 11.74 3.62
CA GLU A 6 -10.39 12.05 4.14
C GLU A 6 -10.62 13.56 4.15
N SER A 7 -11.79 13.99 3.71
CA SER A 7 -12.25 15.38 3.73
C SER A 7 -13.37 15.56 4.75
N ASN A 8 -13.37 16.74 5.39
CA ASN A 8 -14.49 17.22 6.18
C ASN A 8 -15.60 17.84 5.32
N THR A 9 -15.34 18.10 4.03
CA THR A 9 -16.33 18.59 3.06
C THR A 9 -17.03 17.42 2.37
N PHE A 10 -18.25 17.62 1.87
CA PHE A 10 -18.90 16.62 1.03
C PHE A 10 -18.33 16.63 -0.38
N GLY A 11 -18.23 15.46 -1.01
CA GLY A 11 -17.88 15.34 -2.43
C GLY A 11 -16.52 14.70 -2.66
N LEU A 12 -15.92 15.04 -3.80
CA LEU A 12 -14.56 14.65 -4.18
C LEU A 12 -13.84 15.91 -4.63
N GLU A 13 -12.70 16.19 -4.00
CA GLU A 13 -11.83 17.30 -4.38
C GLU A 13 -10.50 16.73 -4.87
N LEU A 14 -9.97 17.30 -5.94
CA LEU A 14 -8.64 16.99 -6.47
C LEU A 14 -7.77 18.23 -6.30
N ASP A 15 -6.68 18.07 -5.58
CA ASP A 15 -5.68 19.12 -5.37
C ASP A 15 -4.29 18.64 -5.84
N PHE A 16 -3.41 19.57 -6.15
CA PHE A 16 -2.03 19.28 -6.54
C PHE A 16 -1.10 20.02 -5.60
N THR A 17 -0.35 19.26 -4.81
CA THR A 17 0.47 19.80 -3.74
C THR A 17 1.92 19.42 -3.93
N GLU A 18 2.84 20.19 -3.33
CA GLU A 18 4.23 19.79 -3.27
C GLU A 18 4.38 18.56 -2.36
N GLY A 19 5.22 17.61 -2.77
CA GLY A 19 5.43 16.36 -2.06
C GLY A 19 6.36 15.42 -2.83
N MET A 20 6.78 14.33 -2.19
CA MET A 20 7.68 13.35 -2.80
C MET A 20 7.42 11.93 -2.28
N GLN A 21 7.73 10.92 -3.09
CA GLN A 21 7.76 9.52 -2.66
C GLN A 21 9.13 8.91 -2.93
N PHE A 22 9.58 8.04 -2.03
CA PHE A 22 10.77 7.22 -2.23
C PHE A 22 10.59 5.79 -1.70
N ASP A 23 11.34 4.87 -2.30
CA ASP A 23 11.14 3.42 -2.21
C ASP A 23 11.86 2.84 -0.97
N LYS A 24 11.49 3.36 0.21
CA LYS A 24 11.90 2.86 1.53
C LYS A 24 10.70 2.90 2.48
N GLY A 25 10.28 1.74 2.95
CA GLY A 25 9.22 1.63 3.94
C GLY A 25 9.71 1.59 5.39
N TYR A 26 8.78 1.30 6.29
CA TYR A 26 9.05 1.20 7.72
C TYR A 26 10.04 0.07 8.04
N LEU A 27 10.93 0.31 9.01
CA LEU A 27 11.90 -0.69 9.48
C LEU A 27 11.28 -1.78 10.35
N SER A 28 10.08 -1.54 10.88
CA SER A 28 9.37 -2.49 11.73
C SER A 28 7.86 -2.43 11.46
N PRO A 29 7.17 -3.58 11.29
CA PRO A 29 5.71 -3.61 11.11
C PRO A 29 4.96 -3.10 12.34
N TYR A 30 5.61 -3.04 13.51
CA TYR A 30 5.03 -2.45 14.71
C TYR A 30 4.81 -0.93 14.62
N PHE A 31 5.32 -0.27 13.59
CA PHE A 31 5.05 1.14 13.32
C PHE A 31 3.69 1.40 12.66
N VAL A 32 3.05 0.37 12.11
CA VAL A 32 1.74 0.46 11.44
C VAL A 32 0.71 1.12 12.36
N THR A 33 0.04 2.15 11.84
CA THR A 33 -1.04 2.88 12.53
C THR A 33 -2.41 2.48 12.00
N ASP A 34 -2.50 2.11 10.72
CA ASP A 34 -3.69 1.58 10.07
C ASP A 34 -3.48 0.09 9.79
N GLN A 35 -4.11 -0.76 10.60
CA GLN A 35 -3.97 -2.22 10.50
C GLN A 35 -4.68 -2.79 9.28
N ASP A 36 -5.71 -2.12 8.75
CA ASP A 36 -6.45 -2.60 7.60
C ASP A 36 -5.62 -2.38 6.32
N ARG A 37 -4.96 -1.22 6.22
CA ARG A 37 -4.13 -0.84 5.07
C ARG A 37 -2.66 -1.27 5.20
N GLN A 38 -2.24 -1.73 6.39
CA GLN A 38 -0.84 -2.08 6.71
C GLN A 38 0.14 -0.92 6.43
N GLU A 39 -0.23 0.28 6.86
CA GLU A 39 0.55 1.51 6.68
C GLU A 39 0.70 2.31 7.99
N ALA A 40 1.74 3.14 8.02
CA ALA A 40 1.96 4.14 9.05
C ALA A 40 1.59 5.52 8.49
N VAL A 41 0.59 6.17 9.09
CA VAL A 41 0.12 7.51 8.73
C VAL A 41 0.49 8.46 9.87
N LEU A 42 1.26 9.50 9.54
CA LEU A 42 1.70 10.54 10.47
C LEU A 42 1.11 11.88 10.02
N GLU A 43 0.19 12.41 10.81
CA GLU A 43 -0.40 13.74 10.60
C GLU A 43 0.42 14.81 11.34
N ASP A 44 0.68 15.93 10.67
CA ASP A 44 1.46 17.08 11.15
C ASP A 44 2.78 16.66 11.82
N ALA A 45 3.61 15.96 11.06
CA ALA A 45 4.80 15.28 11.57
C ALA A 45 6.06 16.13 11.49
N PHE A 46 6.92 15.96 12.49
CA PHE A 46 8.34 16.34 12.38
C PHE A 46 9.12 15.27 11.63
N ILE A 47 10.17 15.68 10.93
CA ILE A 47 11.02 14.81 10.11
C ILE A 47 12.48 15.03 10.51
N LEU A 48 13.08 14.03 11.16
CA LEU A 48 14.52 13.98 11.41
C LEU A 48 15.23 13.38 10.19
N ILE A 49 16.18 14.12 9.64
CA ILE A 49 16.94 13.74 8.45
C ILE A 49 18.41 13.60 8.84
N ALA A 50 18.90 12.37 8.98
CA ALA A 50 20.26 12.09 9.41
C ALA A 50 21.06 11.36 8.32
N ASN A 51 22.29 11.78 8.07
CA ASN A 51 23.22 11.05 7.22
C ASN A 51 24.24 10.27 8.09
N SER A 52 23.71 9.44 8.98
CA SER A 52 24.47 8.51 9.83
C SER A 52 23.62 7.29 10.18
N LYS A 53 24.26 6.25 10.69
CA LYS A 53 23.56 5.13 11.34
C LYS A 53 23.22 5.49 12.77
N ILE A 54 22.05 5.06 13.25
CA ILE A 54 21.56 5.32 14.59
C ILE A 54 21.31 3.98 15.29
N SER A 55 22.24 3.59 16.16
CA SER A 55 22.14 2.33 16.93
C SER A 55 21.89 2.55 18.42
N ALA A 56 22.34 3.69 18.97
CA ALA A 56 22.25 4.01 20.37
C ALA A 56 21.03 4.90 20.65
N VAL A 57 20.26 4.55 21.68
CA VAL A 57 19.09 5.36 22.09
C VAL A 57 19.51 6.73 22.62
N HIS A 58 20.67 6.83 23.27
CA HIS A 58 21.19 8.06 23.88
C HIS A 58 21.23 9.23 22.88
N ASP A 59 21.64 8.95 21.64
CA ASP A 59 21.75 9.97 20.59
C ASP A 59 20.38 10.53 20.17
N LEU A 60 19.31 9.75 20.37
CA LEU A 60 17.94 10.14 20.03
C LEU A 60 17.19 10.82 21.18
N ILE A 61 17.56 10.56 22.44
CA ILE A 61 16.84 11.08 23.61
C ILE A 61 16.57 12.60 23.49
N PRO A 62 17.57 13.46 23.18
CA PRO A 62 17.34 14.90 23.12
C PRO A 62 16.32 15.33 22.05
N VAL A 63 16.27 14.63 20.91
CA VAL A 63 15.30 14.92 19.85
C VAL A 63 13.93 14.40 20.23
N LEU A 64 13.84 13.18 20.74
CA LEU A 64 12.59 12.56 21.16
C LEU A 64 11.89 13.40 22.23
N GLU A 65 12.60 13.83 23.27
CA GLU A 65 12.03 14.66 24.33
C GLU A 65 11.45 15.98 23.79
N ARG A 66 12.18 16.65 22.90
CA ARG A 66 11.73 17.92 22.28
C ARG A 66 10.49 17.74 21.41
N VAL A 67 10.45 16.67 20.61
CA VAL A 67 9.29 16.40 19.74
C VAL A 67 8.08 15.93 20.55
N MET A 68 8.30 15.10 21.57
CA MET A 68 7.26 14.65 22.50
C MET A 68 6.59 15.83 23.23
N GLN A 69 7.35 16.85 23.63
CA GLN A 69 6.79 18.07 24.22
C GLN A 69 5.85 18.82 23.26
N GLY A 70 6.11 18.71 21.95
CA GLY A 70 5.24 19.28 20.92
C GLY A 70 3.97 18.46 20.66
N GLY A 71 3.85 17.24 21.19
CA GLY A 71 2.71 16.35 20.98
C GLY A 71 2.52 15.88 19.53
N LYS A 72 3.54 16.02 18.69
CA LYS A 72 3.50 15.69 17.26
C LYS A 72 4.24 14.38 16.96
N PRO A 73 3.84 13.62 15.93
CA PRO A 73 4.57 12.44 15.51
C PRO A 73 5.94 12.76 14.90
N LEU A 74 6.83 11.77 14.87
CA LEU A 74 8.17 11.90 14.31
C LEU A 74 8.47 10.82 13.25
N LEU A 75 8.85 11.26 12.06
CA LEU A 75 9.51 10.43 11.06
C LEU A 75 11.03 10.53 11.24
N LEU A 76 11.71 9.38 11.32
CA LEU A 76 13.17 9.31 11.33
C LEU A 76 13.66 8.72 10.00
N ILE A 77 14.44 9.51 9.25
CA ILE A 77 15.11 9.10 8.02
C ILE A 77 16.61 9.10 8.28
N ALA A 78 17.23 7.93 8.32
CA ALA A 78 18.67 7.78 8.56
C ALA A 78 19.31 6.76 7.62
N GLU A 79 20.65 6.66 7.58
CA GLU A 79 21.30 5.60 6.79
C GLU A 79 20.79 4.22 7.21
N ASP A 80 20.73 4.00 8.53
CA ASP A 80 20.11 2.84 9.14
C ASP A 80 19.70 3.18 10.58
N ILE A 81 18.69 2.48 11.10
CA ILE A 81 18.23 2.61 12.49
C ILE A 81 18.10 1.20 13.05
N GLU A 82 18.96 0.85 14.00
CA GLU A 82 19.10 -0.52 14.47
C GLU A 82 19.32 -0.59 15.99
N GLY A 83 19.50 -1.82 16.51
CA GLY A 83 19.85 -2.04 17.91
C GLY A 83 18.84 -1.47 18.91
N GLU A 84 19.37 -0.84 19.95
CA GLU A 84 18.59 -0.29 21.07
C GLU A 84 17.71 0.89 20.63
N ALA A 85 18.20 1.70 19.68
CA ALA A 85 17.44 2.81 19.13
C ALA A 85 16.12 2.33 18.49
N LEU A 86 16.18 1.35 17.58
CA LEU A 86 15.00 0.80 16.94
C LEU A 86 14.04 0.15 17.94
N ALA A 87 14.57 -0.66 18.86
CA ALA A 87 13.77 -1.32 19.89
C ALA A 87 13.01 -0.31 20.76
N THR A 88 13.66 0.80 21.13
CA THR A 88 13.04 1.86 21.93
C THR A 88 11.91 2.56 21.19
N LEU A 89 12.10 2.88 19.90
CA LEU A 89 11.06 3.50 19.07
C LEU A 89 9.84 2.57 18.95
N VAL A 90 10.07 1.29 18.70
CA VAL A 90 9.02 0.26 18.60
C VAL A 90 8.24 0.13 19.91
N VAL A 91 8.94 0.01 21.05
CA VAL A 91 8.29 -0.13 22.36
C VAL A 91 7.46 1.10 22.72
N ASN A 92 7.96 2.31 22.45
CA ASN A 92 7.21 3.54 22.70
C ASN A 92 5.97 3.66 21.80
N LYS A 93 6.07 3.22 20.54
CA LYS A 93 4.92 3.16 19.63
C LYS A 93 3.86 2.17 20.11
N ILE A 94 4.25 0.95 20.49
CA ILE A 94 3.33 -0.09 20.99
C ILE A 94 2.62 0.37 22.26
N ARG A 95 3.34 1.05 23.17
CA ARG A 95 2.76 1.57 24.42
C ARG A 95 1.87 2.79 24.21
N GLY A 96 1.85 3.37 23.02
CA GLY A 96 1.11 4.60 22.73
C GLY A 96 1.71 5.86 23.37
N THR A 97 2.93 5.78 23.91
CA THR A 97 3.61 6.91 24.55
C THR A 97 4.00 7.98 23.53
N PHE A 98 4.46 7.55 22.36
CA PHE A 98 4.94 8.43 21.31
C PHE A 98 4.82 7.75 19.94
N THR A 99 4.20 8.43 18.99
CA THR A 99 4.10 7.93 17.61
C THR A 99 5.35 8.33 16.83
N SER A 100 6.20 7.35 16.53
CA SER A 100 7.36 7.53 15.67
C SER A 100 7.48 6.39 14.67
N VAL A 101 8.07 6.69 13.52
CA VAL A 101 8.33 5.70 12.46
C VAL A 101 9.74 5.90 11.93
N ALA A 102 10.47 4.80 11.80
CA ALA A 102 11.84 4.79 11.33
C ALA A 102 11.90 4.19 9.92
N VAL A 103 12.54 4.90 8.98
CA VAL A 103 12.74 4.49 7.59
C VAL A 103 14.21 4.67 7.20
N LYS A 104 14.71 3.83 6.29
CA LYS A 104 16.06 4.04 5.74
C LYS A 104 16.05 5.19 4.74
N ALA A 105 17.18 5.88 4.64
CA ALA A 105 17.41 6.89 3.63
C ALA A 105 17.41 6.26 2.22
N PRO A 106 16.86 6.96 1.21
CA PRO A 106 16.90 6.49 -0.16
C PRO A 106 18.30 6.69 -0.77
N GLY A 107 18.67 5.80 -1.69
CA GLY A 107 19.97 5.84 -2.36
C GLY A 107 21.15 5.37 -1.50
N PHE A 108 22.35 5.48 -2.05
CA PHE A 108 23.61 5.09 -1.40
C PHE A 108 24.71 6.12 -1.71
N GLY A 109 25.74 6.22 -0.85
CA GLY A 109 26.88 7.13 -1.04
C GLY A 109 26.45 8.58 -1.25
N ASP A 110 27.06 9.28 -2.21
CA ASP A 110 26.75 10.68 -2.50
C ASP A 110 25.32 10.88 -3.02
N ARG A 111 24.73 9.88 -3.67
CA ARG A 111 23.32 9.93 -4.06
C ARG A 111 22.40 10.01 -2.84
N ARG A 112 22.71 9.24 -1.78
CA ARG A 112 21.96 9.32 -0.52
C ARG A 112 22.04 10.72 0.07
N LYS A 113 23.25 11.31 0.12
CA LYS A 113 23.44 12.68 0.61
C LYS A 113 22.62 13.69 -0.19
N ALA A 114 22.67 13.59 -1.52
CA ALA A 114 21.92 14.46 -2.41
C ALA A 114 20.40 14.32 -2.23
N MET A 115 19.89 13.09 -2.10
CA MET A 115 18.47 12.82 -1.87
C MET A 115 17.99 13.25 -0.47
N LEU A 116 18.83 13.09 0.57
CA LEU A 116 18.53 13.64 1.90
C LEU A 116 18.45 15.18 1.86
N GLY A 117 19.31 15.82 1.06
CA GLY A 117 19.22 17.26 0.79
C GLY A 117 17.93 17.65 0.07
N ASP A 118 17.44 16.82 -0.85
CA ASP A 118 16.16 17.04 -1.53
C ASP A 118 14.98 16.96 -0.55
N ILE A 119 14.98 15.95 0.33
CA ILE A 119 13.97 15.79 1.39
C ILE A 119 14.03 16.97 2.37
N ALA A 120 15.23 17.39 2.77
CA ALA A 120 15.43 18.53 3.66
C ALA A 120 14.89 19.83 3.05
N THR A 121 15.17 20.07 1.76
CA THR A 121 14.64 21.23 1.03
C THR A 121 13.12 21.21 0.97
N LEU A 122 12.51 20.07 0.61
CA LEU A 122 11.05 19.91 0.52
C LEU A 122 10.36 20.13 1.87
N THR A 123 10.97 19.68 2.96
CA THR A 123 10.36 19.68 4.30
C THR A 123 10.76 20.89 5.14
N GLY A 124 11.67 21.74 4.65
CA GLY A 124 12.23 22.87 5.38
C GLY A 124 13.15 22.48 6.54
N GLY A 125 13.67 21.25 6.54
CA GLY A 125 14.59 20.75 7.56
C GLY A 125 16.06 20.89 7.15
N GLN A 126 16.96 20.44 8.02
CA GLN A 126 18.39 20.35 7.73
C GLN A 126 18.90 18.91 7.89
N VAL A 127 19.78 18.49 6.98
CA VAL A 127 20.43 17.19 7.06
C VAL A 127 21.46 17.20 8.20
N ILE A 128 21.23 16.37 9.22
CA ILE A 128 22.15 16.18 10.33
C ILE A 128 23.29 15.28 9.87
N SER A 129 24.49 15.85 9.77
CA SER A 129 25.69 15.12 9.38
C SER A 129 26.91 15.65 10.12
N GLU A 130 27.77 14.74 10.54
CA GLU A 130 29.03 15.09 11.19
C GLU A 130 29.96 15.89 10.26
N GLU A 131 29.84 15.72 8.94
CA GLU A 131 30.62 16.45 7.93
C GLU A 131 30.38 17.96 7.98
N VAL A 132 29.19 18.39 8.40
CA VAL A 132 28.82 19.79 8.58
C VAL A 132 28.82 20.21 10.06
N GLY A 133 29.37 19.38 10.95
CA GLY A 133 29.50 19.66 12.38
C GLY A 133 28.22 19.51 13.20
N LEU A 134 27.16 18.92 12.62
CA LEU A 134 25.90 18.68 13.32
C LEU A 134 25.86 17.27 13.93
N LYS A 135 25.55 17.20 15.22
CA LYS A 135 25.38 15.94 15.96
C LYS A 135 23.93 15.79 16.40
N LEU A 136 23.43 14.56 16.44
CA LEU A 136 22.06 14.22 16.85
C LEU A 136 21.70 14.77 18.25
N GLU A 137 22.67 14.74 19.17
CA GLU A 137 22.50 15.25 20.54
C GLU A 137 22.15 16.74 20.60
N ASN A 138 22.61 17.52 19.60
CA ASN A 138 22.47 18.97 19.54
C ASN A 138 21.31 19.43 18.65
N VAL A 139 20.48 18.51 18.16
CA VAL A 139 19.41 18.83 17.19
C VAL A 139 18.26 19.57 17.86
N THR A 140 17.99 20.78 17.39
CA THR A 140 16.86 21.61 17.81
C THR A 140 15.65 21.44 16.87
N LEU A 141 14.46 21.88 17.31
CA LEU A 141 13.21 21.70 16.55
C LEU A 141 13.18 22.45 15.21
N ASP A 142 13.97 23.51 15.07
CA ASP A 142 14.14 24.29 13.85
C ASP A 142 14.98 23.56 12.78
N LEU A 143 15.76 22.55 13.17
CA LEU A 143 16.52 21.71 12.23
C LEU A 143 15.69 20.55 11.68
N LEU A 144 14.54 20.25 12.30
CA LEU A 144 13.66 19.19 11.85
C LEU A 144 12.78 19.69 10.70
N GLY A 145 12.63 18.85 9.67
CA GLY A 145 11.64 19.09 8.63
C GLY A 145 10.23 18.95 9.18
N ARG A 146 9.25 19.47 8.44
CA ARG A 146 7.83 19.29 8.72
C ARG A 146 7.08 18.92 7.46
N ALA A 147 6.02 18.14 7.63
CA ALA A 147 5.05 17.85 6.59
C ALA A 147 3.65 17.74 7.17
N ARG A 148 2.62 18.11 6.40
CA ARG A 148 1.24 17.93 6.84
C ARG A 148 0.90 16.45 7.02
N ARG A 149 1.33 15.58 6.11
CA ARG A 149 1.07 14.15 6.21
C ARG A 149 2.22 13.33 5.65
N VAL A 150 2.52 12.21 6.30
CA VAL A 150 3.45 11.19 5.79
C VAL A 150 2.76 9.83 5.81
N GLU A 151 2.81 9.11 4.70
CA GLU A 151 2.31 7.74 4.55
C GLU A 151 3.45 6.79 4.27
N ILE A 152 3.55 5.71 5.06
CA ILE A 152 4.68 4.79 5.03
C ILE A 152 4.14 3.37 4.95
N THR A 153 4.42 2.69 3.85
CA THR A 153 4.09 1.27 3.67
C THR A 153 5.32 0.41 3.99
N LYS A 154 5.22 -0.89 3.73
CA LYS A 154 6.37 -1.80 3.82
C LYS A 154 7.52 -1.40 2.89
N ASP A 155 7.20 -0.84 1.73
CA ASP A 155 8.15 -0.64 0.64
C ASP A 155 8.37 0.84 0.30
N ASP A 156 7.42 1.73 0.62
CA ASP A 156 7.42 3.13 0.22
C ASP A 156 7.22 4.11 1.38
N THR A 157 7.74 5.33 1.22
CA THR A 157 7.40 6.50 2.05
C THR A 157 7.00 7.65 1.16
N THR A 158 5.83 8.25 1.43
CA THR A 158 5.28 9.41 0.74
C THR A 158 5.15 10.57 1.72
N ILE A 159 5.73 11.71 1.38
CA ILE A 159 5.65 12.98 2.11
C ILE A 159 4.71 13.90 1.33
N VAL A 160 3.63 14.34 1.97
CA VAL A 160 2.59 15.20 1.38
C VAL A 160 2.63 16.56 2.06
N GLU A 161 2.72 17.63 1.27
CA GLU A 161 2.80 19.02 1.72
C GLU A 161 3.93 19.24 2.74
N GLY A 162 5.17 19.19 2.24
CA GLY A 162 6.34 19.58 3.03
C GLY A 162 6.35 21.09 3.32
N ALA A 163 6.90 21.48 4.48
CA ALA A 163 6.93 22.87 4.93
C ALA A 163 8.11 23.69 4.35
N GLY A 164 8.81 23.17 3.34
CA GLY A 164 9.86 23.90 2.63
C GLY A 164 9.31 25.11 1.88
N SER A 165 10.14 26.13 1.66
CA SER A 165 9.71 27.28 0.86
C SER A 165 9.67 26.88 -0.62
N SER A 166 8.63 27.31 -1.34
CA SER A 166 8.51 27.01 -2.78
C SER A 166 9.72 27.56 -3.56
N ASP A 167 10.29 28.69 -3.13
CA ASP A 167 11.51 29.26 -3.72
C ASP A 167 12.73 28.32 -3.56
N ASP A 168 12.92 27.73 -2.39
CA ASP A 168 14.01 26.76 -2.15
C ASP A 168 13.81 25.48 -2.99
N VAL A 169 12.56 24.99 -3.07
CA VAL A 169 12.21 23.82 -3.87
C VAL A 169 12.45 24.10 -5.36
N GLN A 170 12.00 25.24 -5.88
CA GLN A 170 12.26 25.65 -7.27
C GLN A 170 13.75 25.85 -7.55
N GLY A 171 14.48 26.46 -6.60
CA GLY A 171 15.93 26.60 -6.67
C GLY A 171 16.64 25.25 -6.77
N ARG A 172 16.20 24.27 -5.98
CA ARG A 172 16.72 22.91 -6.00
C ARG A 172 16.38 22.17 -7.30
N ILE A 173 15.16 22.31 -7.80
CA ILE A 173 14.75 21.79 -9.11
C ILE A 173 15.63 22.37 -10.23
N ALA A 174 15.86 23.69 -10.22
CA ALA A 174 16.70 24.36 -11.21
C ALA A 174 18.18 23.94 -11.12
N GLN A 175 18.67 23.65 -9.92
CA GLN A 175 20.00 23.06 -9.73
C GLN A 175 20.09 21.69 -10.41
N ILE A 176 19.16 20.77 -10.12
CA ILE A 176 19.17 19.41 -10.69
C ILE A 176 19.04 19.45 -12.21
N LYS A 177 18.22 20.36 -12.77
CA LYS A 177 18.10 20.53 -14.23
C LYS A 177 19.44 20.93 -14.88
N ARG A 178 20.20 21.84 -14.25
CA ARG A 178 21.54 22.20 -14.74
C ARG A 178 22.51 21.02 -14.64
N GLU A 179 22.50 20.28 -13.54
CA GLU A 179 23.31 19.07 -13.37
C GLU A 179 23.01 18.00 -14.46
N ILE A 180 21.76 17.91 -14.93
CA ILE A 180 21.33 17.03 -16.03
C ILE A 180 21.90 17.47 -17.38
N GLU A 181 21.96 18.78 -17.62
CA GLU A 181 22.51 19.36 -18.86
C GLU A 181 24.04 19.26 -18.90
N ASP A 182 24.69 19.42 -17.75
CA ASP A 182 26.15 19.42 -17.62
C ASP A 182 26.76 18.00 -17.57
N THR A 183 25.95 16.95 -17.44
CA THR A 183 26.46 15.56 -17.37
C THR A 183 26.53 14.88 -18.74
N ASP A 184 27.70 14.31 -19.03
CA ASP A 184 27.95 13.49 -20.22
C ASP A 184 27.58 12.00 -20.00
N SER A 185 27.27 11.61 -18.77
CA SER A 185 26.97 10.23 -18.38
C SER A 185 25.47 9.97 -18.46
N ASP A 186 25.06 9.04 -19.34
CA ASP A 186 23.65 8.65 -19.47
C ASP A 186 23.08 8.07 -18.17
N TRP A 187 23.92 7.35 -17.40
CA TRP A 187 23.53 6.81 -16.11
C TRP A 187 23.27 7.92 -15.09
N ASP A 188 24.15 8.92 -14.98
CA ASP A 188 23.94 10.05 -14.07
C ASP A 188 22.72 10.87 -14.49
N ARG A 189 22.51 11.05 -15.81
CA ARG A 189 21.34 11.72 -16.35
C ARG A 189 20.05 11.05 -15.93
N GLU A 190 19.95 9.73 -16.09
CA GLU A 190 18.79 8.94 -15.65
C GLU A 190 18.56 9.10 -14.14
N LYS A 191 19.62 9.03 -13.33
CA LYS A 191 19.50 9.13 -11.86
C LYS A 191 19.17 10.53 -11.36
N LEU A 192 19.61 11.57 -12.06
CA LEU A 192 19.19 12.95 -11.80
C LEU A 192 17.75 13.19 -12.24
N GLN A 193 17.31 12.59 -13.37
CA GLN A 193 15.92 12.64 -13.81
C GLN A 193 14.97 11.97 -12.81
N GLU A 194 15.36 10.84 -12.21
CA GLU A 194 14.59 10.22 -11.11
C GLU A 194 14.40 11.18 -9.93
N ARG A 195 15.48 11.85 -9.50
CA ARG A 195 15.43 12.83 -8.39
C ARG A 195 14.56 14.03 -8.76
N LEU A 196 14.76 14.56 -9.96
CA LEU A 196 13.96 15.66 -10.49
C LEU A 196 12.48 15.30 -10.51
N ALA A 197 12.13 14.11 -11.00
CA ALA A 197 10.75 13.64 -11.06
C ALA A 197 10.13 13.52 -9.66
N LYS A 198 10.89 13.04 -8.67
CA LYS A 198 10.44 12.94 -7.27
C LYS A 198 10.21 14.31 -6.63
N LEU A 199 11.00 15.34 -6.99
CA LEU A 199 10.89 16.68 -6.42
C LEU A 199 9.90 17.58 -7.18
N SER A 200 9.80 17.44 -8.50
CA SER A 200 8.94 18.27 -9.37
C SER A 200 7.57 17.66 -9.66
N GLY A 201 7.42 16.35 -9.50
CA GLY A 201 6.21 15.62 -9.88
C GLY A 201 5.00 15.88 -8.98
N GLY A 202 5.22 16.49 -7.81
CA GLY A 202 4.18 16.77 -6.82
C GLY A 202 3.39 15.53 -6.39
N VAL A 203 2.42 15.78 -5.54
CA VAL A 203 1.43 14.79 -5.11
C VAL A 203 0.06 15.29 -5.53
N ALA A 204 -0.63 14.51 -6.36
CA ALA A 204 -2.04 14.70 -6.63
C ALA A 204 -2.82 14.12 -5.46
N LEU A 205 -3.61 14.96 -4.80
CA LEU A 205 -4.36 14.61 -3.61
C LEU A 205 -5.84 14.50 -3.94
N ILE A 206 -6.42 13.32 -3.73
CA ILE A 206 -7.86 13.10 -3.84
C ILE A 206 -8.45 13.11 -2.44
N ARG A 207 -9.18 14.18 -2.10
CA ARG A 207 -9.88 14.30 -0.82
C ARG A 207 -11.30 13.76 -0.97
N VAL A 208 -11.62 12.77 -0.16
CA VAL A 208 -12.88 12.04 -0.20
C VAL A 208 -13.77 12.51 0.92
N GLY A 209 -14.96 12.98 0.56
CA GLY A 209 -16.00 13.44 1.47
C GLY A 209 -17.26 12.59 1.40
N ALA A 210 -17.87 12.31 2.54
CA ALA A 210 -19.12 11.54 2.64
C ALA A 210 -20.00 11.98 3.82
N ALA A 211 -21.26 11.54 3.85
CA ALA A 211 -22.24 11.93 4.87
C ALA A 211 -22.04 11.21 6.21
N THR A 212 -21.44 10.02 6.18
CA THR A 212 -21.19 9.18 7.36
C THR A 212 -19.79 8.58 7.28
N GLU A 213 -19.21 8.25 8.43
CA GLU A 213 -17.87 7.63 8.50
C GLU A 213 -17.79 6.30 7.74
N VAL A 214 -18.87 5.50 7.78
CA VAL A 214 -18.94 4.21 7.08
C VAL A 214 -18.90 4.41 5.58
N GLU A 215 -19.66 5.38 5.06
CA GLU A 215 -19.66 5.74 3.64
C GLU A 215 -18.30 6.33 3.22
N LEU A 216 -17.70 7.17 4.07
CA LEU A 216 -16.39 7.77 3.84
C LEU A 216 -15.32 6.71 3.61
N LYS A 217 -15.23 5.74 4.53
CA LYS A 217 -14.26 4.65 4.47
C LYS A 217 -14.43 3.80 3.22
N GLU A 218 -15.65 3.40 2.89
CA GLU A 218 -15.91 2.59 1.70
C GLU A 218 -15.59 3.37 0.41
N LYS A 219 -16.01 4.63 0.31
CA LYS A 219 -15.77 5.47 -0.87
C LYS A 219 -14.28 5.74 -1.07
N LYS A 220 -13.55 5.96 0.01
CA LYS A 220 -12.09 6.10 0.02
C LYS A 220 -11.41 4.83 -0.49
N HIS A 221 -11.74 3.67 0.10
CA HIS A 221 -11.19 2.37 -0.34
C HIS A 221 -11.46 2.11 -1.83
N ARG A 222 -12.67 2.42 -2.30
CA ARG A 222 -13.02 2.25 -3.72
C ARG A 222 -12.16 3.10 -4.67
N ILE A 223 -11.76 4.30 -4.25
CA ILE A 223 -10.88 5.18 -5.02
C ILE A 223 -9.44 4.66 -4.99
N GLU A 224 -8.99 4.12 -3.86
CA GLU A 224 -7.67 3.47 -3.74
C GLU A 224 -7.57 2.21 -4.61
N ASP A 225 -8.63 1.40 -4.66
CA ASP A 225 -8.73 0.26 -5.56
C ASP A 225 -8.68 0.69 -7.03
N ALA A 226 -9.43 1.75 -7.39
CA ALA A 226 -9.43 2.30 -8.74
C ALA A 226 -8.05 2.83 -9.14
N LEU A 227 -7.32 3.47 -8.21
CA LEU A 227 -5.97 3.95 -8.44
C LEU A 227 -4.99 2.78 -8.68
N SER A 228 -5.08 1.73 -7.86
CA SER A 228 -4.27 0.51 -8.01
C SER A 228 -4.55 -0.20 -9.32
N ALA A 229 -5.82 -0.34 -9.70
CA ALA A 229 -6.23 -0.90 -10.99
C ALA A 229 -5.71 -0.08 -12.18
N THR A 230 -5.78 1.26 -12.08
CA THR A 230 -5.28 2.16 -13.14
C THR A 230 -3.77 2.05 -13.31
N ARG A 231 -3.00 1.98 -12.20
CA ARG A 231 -1.55 1.74 -12.26
C ARG A 231 -1.23 0.41 -12.94
N ALA A 232 -1.90 -0.66 -12.53
CA ALA A 232 -1.74 -1.98 -13.13
C ALA A 232 -2.10 -2.01 -14.63
N ALA A 233 -3.11 -1.23 -15.04
CA ALA A 233 -3.51 -1.11 -16.44
C ALA A 233 -2.50 -0.34 -17.30
N ILE A 234 -1.84 0.67 -16.74
CA ILE A 234 -0.77 1.41 -17.43
C ILE A 234 0.45 0.51 -17.65
N GLU A 235 0.76 -0.37 -16.69
CA GLU A 235 1.93 -1.24 -16.74
C GLU A 235 1.80 -2.40 -17.75
N GLU A 236 0.71 -3.17 -17.68
CA GLU A 236 0.54 -4.40 -18.50
C GLU A 236 -0.63 -4.33 -19.49
N GLY A 237 -1.30 -3.18 -19.61
CA GLY A 237 -2.48 -3.01 -20.46
C GLY A 237 -3.75 -3.59 -19.84
N VAL A 238 -4.77 -3.72 -20.69
CA VAL A 238 -6.13 -4.15 -20.29
C VAL A 238 -6.65 -5.30 -21.15
N VAL A 239 -7.57 -6.08 -20.59
CA VAL A 239 -8.20 -7.26 -21.19
C VAL A 239 -9.74 -7.16 -21.06
N PRO A 240 -10.53 -7.91 -21.85
CA PRO A 240 -11.99 -7.87 -21.69
C PRO A 240 -12.36 -8.46 -20.33
N GLY A 241 -13.11 -7.68 -19.54
CA GLY A 241 -13.41 -8.02 -18.15
C GLY A 241 -14.48 -9.08 -17.98
N GLY A 242 -15.11 -9.11 -16.82
CA GLY A 242 -16.22 -10.03 -16.52
C GLY A 242 -15.82 -11.51 -16.55
N GLY A 243 -14.53 -11.82 -16.37
CA GLY A 243 -13.99 -13.18 -16.51
C GLY A 243 -13.81 -13.67 -17.95
N THR A 244 -14.14 -12.84 -18.95
CA THR A 244 -14.08 -13.21 -20.37
C THR A 244 -12.65 -13.55 -20.80
N ALA A 245 -11.66 -12.77 -20.38
CA ALA A 245 -10.25 -13.02 -20.71
C ALA A 245 -9.77 -14.41 -20.28
N LEU A 246 -10.14 -14.86 -19.07
CA LEU A 246 -9.78 -16.18 -18.55
C LEU A 246 -10.45 -17.29 -19.36
N LEU A 247 -11.72 -17.10 -19.73
CA LEU A 247 -12.44 -18.07 -20.55
C LEU A 247 -11.85 -18.23 -21.95
N ARG A 248 -11.39 -17.12 -22.57
CA ARG A 248 -10.68 -17.16 -23.86
C ARG A 248 -9.34 -17.90 -23.75
N ALA A 249 -8.60 -17.68 -22.66
CA ALA A 249 -7.31 -18.33 -22.41
C ALA A 249 -7.43 -19.86 -22.26
N ARG A 250 -8.61 -20.36 -21.87
CA ARG A 250 -8.88 -21.79 -21.65
C ARG A 250 -8.56 -22.67 -22.88
N SER A 251 -8.77 -22.16 -24.09
CA SER A 251 -8.48 -22.87 -25.34
C SER A 251 -6.99 -23.20 -25.55
N ASN A 252 -6.08 -22.54 -24.82
CA ASN A 252 -4.65 -22.84 -24.90
C ASN A 252 -4.25 -24.03 -24.02
N ILE A 253 -5.05 -24.37 -23.00
CA ILE A 253 -4.77 -25.51 -22.11
C ILE A 253 -4.94 -26.82 -22.87
N THR A 254 -5.96 -26.93 -23.72
CA THR A 254 -6.20 -28.14 -24.52
C THR A 254 -5.11 -28.43 -25.56
N LYS A 255 -4.29 -27.43 -25.88
CA LYS A 255 -3.15 -27.55 -26.81
C LYS A 255 -1.88 -28.09 -26.15
N LEU A 256 -1.85 -28.24 -24.82
CA LEU A 256 -0.66 -28.67 -24.09
C LEU A 256 -0.32 -30.15 -24.29
N GLY A 257 -1.29 -30.98 -24.70
CA GLY A 257 -1.06 -32.40 -25.02
C GLY A 257 -0.54 -33.24 -23.84
N LEU A 258 -0.91 -32.86 -22.61
CA LEU A 258 -0.48 -33.55 -21.38
C LEU A 258 -1.33 -34.81 -21.12
N GLU A 259 -0.69 -35.83 -20.56
CA GLU A 259 -1.29 -37.14 -20.27
C GLU A 259 -1.21 -37.47 -18.76
N GLY A 260 -1.90 -38.51 -18.32
CA GLY A 260 -1.88 -38.97 -16.93
C GLY A 260 -2.29 -37.91 -15.91
N ASP A 261 -1.55 -37.83 -14.80
CA ASP A 261 -1.82 -36.89 -13.70
C ASP A 261 -1.61 -35.44 -14.13
N GLU A 262 -0.65 -35.16 -15.01
CA GLU A 262 -0.42 -33.82 -15.57
C GLU A 262 -1.61 -33.38 -16.44
N GLY A 263 -2.16 -34.28 -17.24
CA GLY A 263 -3.40 -34.05 -18.00
C GLY A 263 -4.60 -33.76 -17.10
N THR A 264 -4.70 -34.46 -15.97
CA THR A 264 -5.73 -34.20 -14.95
C THR A 264 -5.56 -32.81 -14.34
N GLY A 265 -4.33 -32.41 -13.99
CA GLY A 265 -4.01 -31.07 -13.51
C GLY A 265 -4.39 -29.97 -14.50
N ALA A 266 -4.07 -30.15 -15.78
CA ALA A 266 -4.47 -29.24 -16.84
C ALA A 266 -6.00 -29.09 -16.93
N GLN A 267 -6.73 -30.20 -16.81
CA GLN A 267 -8.19 -30.20 -16.83
C GLN A 267 -8.82 -29.49 -15.62
N LEU A 268 -8.16 -29.50 -14.46
CA LEU A 268 -8.58 -28.72 -13.29
C LEU A 268 -8.47 -27.22 -13.56
N VAL A 269 -7.33 -26.76 -14.08
CA VAL A 269 -7.14 -25.35 -14.45
C VAL A 269 -8.16 -24.94 -15.52
N TYR A 270 -8.37 -25.79 -16.53
CA TYR A 270 -9.38 -25.56 -17.57
C TYR A 270 -10.76 -25.26 -16.97
N ARG A 271 -11.20 -26.05 -16.01
CA ARG A 271 -12.51 -25.85 -15.34
C ARG A 271 -12.50 -24.61 -14.46
N ALA A 272 -11.42 -24.34 -13.73
CA ALA A 272 -11.33 -23.20 -12.83
C ALA A 272 -11.46 -21.84 -13.55
N LEU A 273 -10.99 -21.74 -14.80
CA LEU A 273 -11.01 -20.49 -15.57
C LEU A 273 -12.41 -19.96 -15.88
N GLU A 274 -13.46 -20.80 -15.83
CA GLU A 274 -14.84 -20.35 -16.04
C GLU A 274 -15.48 -19.76 -14.76
N ALA A 275 -14.89 -20.04 -13.59
CA ALA A 275 -15.49 -19.71 -12.30
C ALA A 275 -15.74 -18.22 -12.11
N PRO A 276 -14.83 -17.28 -12.48
CA PRO A 276 -15.07 -15.85 -12.32
C PRO A 276 -16.31 -15.36 -13.07
N LEU A 277 -16.47 -15.76 -14.34
CA LEU A 277 -17.64 -15.39 -15.14
C LEU A 277 -18.91 -16.00 -14.55
N ARG A 278 -18.87 -17.29 -14.18
CA ARG A 278 -20.02 -17.99 -13.56
C ARG A 278 -20.49 -17.27 -12.30
N TRP A 279 -19.58 -16.87 -11.43
CA TRP A 279 -19.91 -16.16 -10.18
C TRP A 279 -20.45 -14.76 -10.44
N ILE A 280 -19.87 -14.02 -11.37
CA ILE A 280 -20.38 -12.70 -11.77
C ILE A 280 -21.82 -12.82 -12.30
N ALA A 281 -22.07 -13.78 -13.18
CA ALA A 281 -23.40 -14.06 -13.74
C ALA A 281 -24.41 -14.45 -12.64
N HIS A 282 -24.01 -15.37 -11.75
CA HIS A 282 -24.85 -15.82 -10.64
C HIS A 282 -25.22 -14.67 -9.70
N ASN A 283 -24.26 -13.83 -9.32
CA ASN A 283 -24.50 -12.68 -8.45
C ASN A 283 -25.39 -11.61 -9.11
N ALA A 284 -25.38 -11.55 -10.45
CA ALA A 284 -26.27 -10.71 -11.23
C ALA A 284 -27.66 -11.35 -11.49
N GLY A 285 -27.95 -12.52 -10.92
CA GLY A 285 -29.24 -13.19 -11.02
C GLY A 285 -29.43 -14.06 -12.27
N TRP A 286 -28.35 -14.39 -12.99
CA TRP A 286 -28.39 -15.20 -14.19
C TRP A 286 -27.88 -16.63 -13.96
N GLU A 287 -28.29 -17.56 -14.82
CA GLU A 287 -27.81 -18.93 -14.78
C GLU A 287 -26.36 -19.00 -15.28
N GLY A 288 -25.40 -19.04 -14.35
CA GLY A 288 -23.98 -18.87 -14.68
C GLY A 288 -23.41 -19.91 -15.64
N ALA A 289 -23.89 -21.17 -15.60
CA ALA A 289 -23.46 -22.19 -16.55
C ALA A 289 -23.93 -21.90 -17.99
N VAL A 290 -25.13 -21.33 -18.15
CA VAL A 290 -25.66 -20.91 -19.45
C VAL A 290 -24.87 -19.72 -19.98
N MET A 291 -24.58 -18.73 -19.12
CA MET A 291 -23.82 -17.55 -19.52
C MET A 291 -22.38 -17.89 -19.94
N VAL A 292 -21.70 -18.76 -19.18
CA VAL A 292 -20.38 -19.28 -19.57
C VAL A 292 -20.43 -19.86 -20.98
N ARG A 293 -21.39 -20.75 -21.25
CA ARG A 293 -21.52 -21.39 -22.56
C ARG A 293 -21.77 -20.39 -23.69
N GLN A 294 -22.68 -19.44 -23.47
CA GLN A 294 -22.99 -18.42 -24.46
C GLN A 294 -21.77 -17.53 -24.76
N VAL A 295 -20.99 -17.16 -23.74
CA VAL A 295 -19.75 -16.40 -23.95
C VAL A 295 -18.69 -17.26 -24.65
N GLU A 296 -18.62 -18.56 -24.39
CA GLU A 296 -17.71 -19.48 -25.11
C GLU A 296 -17.98 -19.56 -26.61
N ASP A 297 -19.26 -19.53 -27.01
CA ASP A 297 -19.68 -19.56 -28.41
C ASP A 297 -19.31 -18.26 -29.16
N GLU A 298 -19.02 -17.19 -28.42
CA GLU A 298 -18.56 -15.90 -28.93
C GLU A 298 -17.03 -15.81 -29.06
N SER A 299 -16.55 -14.80 -29.78
CA SER A 299 -15.12 -14.60 -30.07
C SER A 299 -14.62 -13.20 -29.71
N GLY A 300 -13.30 -13.06 -29.62
CA GLY A 300 -12.65 -11.78 -29.35
C GLY A 300 -13.09 -11.18 -28.00
N THR A 301 -13.46 -9.90 -28.04
CA THR A 301 -13.83 -9.09 -26.88
C THR A 301 -15.30 -9.18 -26.49
N THR A 302 -16.11 -9.94 -27.23
CA THR A 302 -17.52 -10.16 -26.88
C THR A 302 -17.61 -10.99 -25.61
N GLY A 303 -18.37 -10.51 -24.64
CA GLY A 303 -18.60 -11.16 -23.36
C GLY A 303 -19.89 -10.69 -22.69
N MET A 304 -20.18 -11.23 -21.52
CA MET A 304 -21.38 -10.86 -20.76
C MET A 304 -21.14 -9.56 -19.99
N ASN A 305 -21.91 -8.51 -20.29
CA ASN A 305 -22.02 -7.37 -19.40
C ASN A 305 -23.07 -7.69 -18.32
N ALA A 306 -22.62 -7.92 -17.09
CA ALA A 306 -23.49 -8.29 -15.99
C ALA A 306 -24.45 -7.17 -15.53
N VAL A 307 -24.16 -5.92 -15.87
CA VAL A 307 -25.02 -4.77 -15.56
C VAL A 307 -26.24 -4.74 -16.48
N THR A 308 -26.06 -5.05 -17.77
CA THR A 308 -27.14 -5.02 -18.77
C THR A 308 -27.75 -6.40 -19.03
N GLY A 309 -27.03 -7.48 -18.68
CA GLY A 309 -27.38 -8.87 -18.97
C GLY A 309 -27.16 -9.26 -20.43
N GLN A 310 -26.49 -8.44 -21.24
CA GLN A 310 -26.33 -8.66 -22.68
C GLN A 310 -24.93 -9.15 -23.04
N LEU A 311 -24.84 -9.89 -24.15
CA LEU A 311 -23.58 -10.18 -24.80
C LEU A 311 -23.21 -9.03 -25.73
N GLU A 312 -22.08 -8.39 -25.46
CA GLU A 312 -21.61 -7.25 -26.24
C GLU A 312 -20.08 -7.14 -26.21
N ASP A 313 -19.53 -6.26 -27.04
CA ASP A 313 -18.10 -5.96 -27.04
C ASP A 313 -17.74 -5.21 -25.75
N LEU A 314 -17.07 -5.92 -24.84
CA LEU A 314 -16.79 -5.42 -23.50
C LEU A 314 -15.84 -4.21 -23.49
N PHE A 315 -14.98 -4.06 -24.50
CA PHE A 315 -14.16 -2.86 -24.63
C PHE A 315 -15.02 -1.63 -24.97
N LYS A 316 -15.97 -1.79 -25.90
CA LYS A 316 -16.89 -0.70 -26.26
C LYS A 316 -17.83 -0.37 -25.10
N ALA A 317 -18.21 -1.37 -24.31
CA ALA A 317 -19.03 -1.20 -23.11
C ALA A 317 -18.25 -0.63 -21.91
N GLY A 318 -16.91 -0.54 -21.98
CA GLY A 318 -16.06 -0.07 -20.86
C GLY A 318 -15.87 -1.09 -19.73
N VAL A 319 -16.22 -2.36 -19.96
CA VAL A 319 -16.03 -3.47 -19.00
C VAL A 319 -14.66 -4.11 -19.26
N ILE A 320 -13.63 -3.48 -18.69
CA ILE A 320 -12.23 -3.86 -18.88
C ILE A 320 -11.56 -4.14 -17.53
N ASP A 321 -10.65 -5.11 -17.53
CA ASP A 321 -9.82 -5.43 -16.37
C ASP A 321 -8.34 -5.17 -16.69
N PRO A 322 -7.52 -4.73 -15.73
CA PRO A 322 -6.07 -4.68 -15.92
C PRO A 322 -5.49 -6.08 -16.13
N ALA A 323 -4.70 -6.27 -17.19
CA ALA A 323 -4.13 -7.57 -17.54
C ALA A 323 -3.30 -8.17 -16.40
N LYS A 324 -2.54 -7.31 -15.70
CA LYS A 324 -1.74 -7.66 -14.52
C LYS A 324 -2.59 -8.27 -13.41
N VAL A 325 -3.79 -7.74 -13.17
CA VAL A 325 -4.70 -8.24 -12.12
C VAL A 325 -5.20 -9.63 -12.48
N THR A 326 -5.70 -9.82 -13.71
CA THR A 326 -6.17 -11.12 -14.19
C THR A 326 -5.09 -12.20 -14.12
N ARG A 327 -3.87 -11.87 -14.58
CA ARG A 327 -2.71 -12.77 -14.54
C ARG A 327 -2.29 -13.11 -13.12
N SER A 328 -2.16 -12.09 -12.26
CA SER A 328 -1.69 -12.26 -10.88
C SER A 328 -2.70 -13.06 -10.04
N ALA A 329 -4.00 -12.83 -10.22
CA ALA A 329 -5.05 -13.59 -9.55
C ALA A 329 -4.96 -15.09 -9.88
N LEU A 330 -4.81 -15.44 -11.16
CA LEU A 330 -4.66 -16.83 -11.59
C LEU A 330 -3.38 -17.48 -11.03
N GLN A 331 -2.25 -16.78 -11.10
CA GLN A 331 -0.96 -17.30 -10.62
C GLN A 331 -0.95 -17.53 -9.11
N ASN A 332 -1.48 -16.58 -8.33
CA ASN A 332 -1.55 -16.71 -6.88
C ASN A 332 -2.50 -17.83 -6.46
N ALA A 333 -3.66 -17.96 -7.11
CA ALA A 333 -4.59 -19.06 -6.86
C ALA A 333 -3.94 -20.42 -7.17
N ALA A 334 -3.28 -20.56 -8.33
CA ALA A 334 -2.57 -21.78 -8.70
C ALA A 334 -1.42 -22.12 -7.74
N SER A 335 -0.70 -21.09 -7.25
CA SER A 335 0.40 -21.27 -6.30
C SER A 335 -0.08 -21.85 -4.97
N VAL A 336 -1.16 -21.32 -4.40
CA VAL A 336 -1.75 -21.83 -3.15
C VAL A 336 -2.28 -23.24 -3.34
N VAL A 337 -3.01 -23.51 -4.43
CA VAL A 337 -3.57 -24.84 -4.72
C VAL A 337 -2.46 -25.88 -4.91
N GLY A 338 -1.36 -25.54 -5.60
CA GLY A 338 -0.22 -26.44 -5.77
C GLY A 338 0.40 -26.86 -4.43
N LEU A 339 0.53 -25.93 -3.48
CA LEU A 339 0.99 -26.23 -2.12
C LEU A 339 -0.01 -27.14 -1.39
N LEU A 340 -1.31 -26.83 -1.44
CA LEU A 340 -2.34 -27.61 -0.75
C LEU A 340 -2.47 -29.04 -1.28
N LEU A 341 -2.44 -29.23 -2.60
CA LEU A 341 -2.55 -30.56 -3.22
C LEU A 341 -1.38 -31.48 -2.89
N THR A 342 -0.23 -30.93 -2.48
CA THR A 342 0.97 -31.68 -2.10
C THR A 342 1.17 -31.79 -0.58
N THR A 343 0.23 -31.25 0.20
CA THR A 343 0.30 -31.27 1.67
C THR A 343 -0.22 -32.61 2.21
N GLU A 344 0.67 -33.48 2.64
CA GLU A 344 0.33 -34.79 3.23
C GLU A 344 0.05 -34.74 4.74
N ALA A 345 0.61 -33.76 5.45
CA ALA A 345 0.45 -33.63 6.89
C ALA A 345 0.45 -32.16 7.32
N LEU A 346 -0.27 -31.87 8.40
CA LEU A 346 -0.34 -30.54 9.01
C LEU A 346 -0.14 -30.69 10.52
N VAL A 347 0.75 -29.87 11.08
CA VAL A 347 0.95 -29.75 12.54
C VAL A 347 0.30 -28.44 12.97
N ALA A 348 -0.66 -28.52 13.89
CA ALA A 348 -1.38 -27.38 14.44
C ALA A 348 -1.33 -27.40 15.96
N ASP A 349 -1.47 -26.23 16.56
CA ASP A 349 -1.67 -26.12 18.00
C ASP A 349 -2.95 -26.85 18.41
N LYS A 350 -2.88 -27.57 19.53
CA LYS A 350 -4.05 -28.18 20.12
C LYS A 350 -5.02 -27.06 20.53
N PRO A 351 -6.31 -27.11 20.14
CA PRO A 351 -7.28 -26.10 20.58
C PRO A 351 -7.25 -25.94 22.09
N GLU A 352 -7.12 -24.70 22.56
CA GLU A 352 -7.18 -24.40 23.99
C GLU A 352 -8.59 -24.70 24.51
N GLU A 353 -8.68 -25.33 25.68
CA GLU A 353 -9.96 -25.44 26.37
C GLU A 353 -10.40 -24.04 26.79
N ALA A 354 -11.60 -23.63 26.39
CA ALA A 354 -12.16 -22.34 26.78
C ALA A 354 -12.06 -22.21 28.31
N PRO A 355 -11.55 -21.08 28.84
CA PRO A 355 -11.42 -20.90 30.28
C PRO A 355 -12.77 -21.13 30.93
N ALA A 356 -12.82 -22.02 31.93
CA ALA A 356 -14.02 -22.29 32.69
C ALA A 356 -14.54 -20.96 33.23
N MET A 357 -15.67 -20.49 32.69
CA MET A 357 -16.31 -19.29 33.22
C MET A 357 -16.51 -19.49 34.73
N PRO A 358 -16.13 -18.51 35.58
CA PRO A 358 -16.30 -18.64 37.01
C PRO A 358 -17.74 -19.04 37.32
N ALA A 359 -17.90 -20.13 38.07
CA ALA A 359 -19.21 -20.54 38.55
C ALA A 359 -19.85 -19.35 39.26
N MET A 360 -20.95 -18.83 38.69
CA MET A 360 -21.69 -17.75 39.35
C MET A 360 -22.07 -18.24 40.76
N PRO A 361 -21.87 -17.40 41.80
CA PRO A 361 -22.28 -17.72 43.15
C PRO A 361 -23.77 -18.11 43.17
N PRO A 362 -24.15 -19.18 43.89
CA PRO A 362 -25.55 -19.56 44.02
C PRO A 362 -26.27 -18.52 44.89
N GLY A 363 -26.90 -17.53 44.26
CA GLY A 363 -27.70 -16.54 44.95
C GLY A 363 -27.92 -15.24 44.18
N GLY A 364 -28.96 -15.20 43.36
CA GLY A 364 -29.47 -13.96 42.77
C GLY A 364 -30.63 -14.25 41.81
N MET A 365 -31.84 -13.86 42.20
CA MET A 365 -33.10 -13.87 41.43
C MET A 365 -32.90 -13.75 39.91
N GLY A 366 -33.56 -14.49 39.03
CA GLY A 366 -34.94 -14.97 39.08
C GLY A 366 -35.55 -14.67 37.72
N GLY A 367 -35.86 -15.72 36.95
CA GLY A 367 -36.81 -15.70 35.84
C GLY A 367 -36.51 -14.81 34.62
N MET A 368 -35.82 -15.36 33.62
CA MET A 368 -36.29 -15.22 32.24
C MET A 368 -35.74 -16.38 31.40
N GLY A 369 -36.66 -17.23 30.95
CA GLY A 369 -36.36 -18.44 30.21
C GLY A 369 -36.06 -18.18 28.74
N GLY A 370 -35.26 -19.10 28.19
CA GLY A 370 -35.52 -19.68 26.88
C GLY A 370 -35.26 -18.82 25.66
N MET A 371 -34.04 -18.86 25.15
CA MET A 371 -33.84 -19.06 23.71
C MET A 371 -32.51 -19.75 23.50
N GLY A 372 -32.58 -21.08 23.37
CA GLY A 372 -31.44 -21.91 23.00
C GLY A 372 -31.21 -21.89 21.50
N GLY A 373 -29.95 -22.09 21.13
CA GLY A 373 -29.58 -22.93 20.00
C GLY A 373 -29.83 -22.38 18.60
N MET A 374 -28.84 -21.68 18.06
CA MET A 374 -28.48 -21.78 16.64
C MET A 374 -26.96 -21.54 16.58
N GLY A 375 -26.10 -22.55 16.55
CA GLY A 375 -26.19 -23.77 15.76
C GLY A 375 -25.66 -23.44 14.38
N MET A 376 -24.38 -23.72 14.18
CA MET A 376 -23.60 -23.41 12.99
C MET A 376 -24.30 -23.84 11.69
N MET A 377 -24.18 -22.98 10.67
CA MET A 377 -23.92 -23.40 9.30
C MET A 377 -22.83 -22.51 8.74
#